data_AF-A0A4V4IZN9-F1
#
_entry.id   AF-A0A4V4IZN9-F1
#
_cell.length_a   1.000
_cell.length_b   1.000
_cell.length_c   1.000
_cell.angle_alpha   90.00
_cell.angle_beta   90.00
_cell.angle_gamma   90.00
#
_symmetry.space_group_name_H-M   'P 1'
#
loop_
_entity.id
_entity.type
_entity.pdbx_description
1 polymer ?
#
loop_
_entity_poly.entity_id
_entity_poly.type
_entity_poly.pdbx_seq_one_letter_code
_entity_poly.pdbx_strand_id
1 'polypeptide(L)'
;MTPGDVIATVTYVCLVSSCASVSLRIVVRHKWLDHGLKLDDWLMIVALTVYLMFCAVIIAFTVVENRNPILKESSADLLLLLLAIGEALFMVTSIAFKTSLMIFFRQFLLERRQRYLVASITLFYCAISVLGIFLALVPCRTLSHLARKRVEGKCIPINIWNGLLYTHGAVSALSDWLFALLPILVLWKSSMPAKTKLGVTLLMVFAVCGSLCAVLRTIYTGSLHFDARYYDVNHKPSYQHVTALVINMAVLEMGIGITAASVACLMPLFRRCAGWFQRHPMTGEDICGDSLADDMP
;
A
#
# COMPACT_ATOMS: atom_id res chain seq x y z
N MET A 1 -19.12 16.73 5.52
CA MET A 1 -17.81 16.40 4.93
C MET A 1 -18.04 16.11 3.47
N THR A 2 -17.44 16.85 2.55
CA THR A 2 -17.57 16.55 1.11
C THR A 2 -16.80 15.28 0.77
N PRO A 3 -17.12 14.56 -0.32
CA PRO A 3 -16.35 13.38 -0.74
C PRO A 3 -14.85 13.68 -0.91
N GLY A 4 -14.51 14.89 -1.40
CA GLY A 4 -13.13 15.36 -1.53
C GLY A 4 -12.40 15.52 -0.19
N ASP A 5 -13.07 16.05 0.84
CA ASP A 5 -12.49 16.21 2.18
C ASP A 5 -12.15 14.85 2.81
N VAL A 6 -13.00 13.84 2.58
CA VAL A 6 -12.78 12.48 3.06
C VAL A 6 -11.54 11.89 2.39
N ILE A 7 -11.41 12.02 1.07
CA ILE A 7 -10.22 11.56 0.32
C ILE A 7 -8.95 12.19 0.86
N ALA A 8 -8.94 13.52 1.04
CA ALA A 8 -7.77 14.23 1.54
C ALA A 8 -7.38 13.78 2.95
N THR A 9 -8.36 13.59 3.84
CA THR A 9 -8.13 13.13 5.22
C THR A 9 -7.54 11.73 5.25
N VAL A 10 -8.14 10.78 4.53
CA VAL A 10 -7.64 9.40 4.45
C VAL A 10 -6.24 9.35 3.86
N THR A 11 -6.00 10.13 2.80
CA THR A 11 -4.69 10.25 2.15
C THR A 11 -3.63 10.73 3.14
N TYR A 12 -3.90 11.81 3.88
CA TYR A 12 -2.95 12.35 4.85
C TYR A 12 -2.62 11.34 5.97
N VAL A 13 -3.64 10.69 6.55
CA VAL A 13 -3.44 9.70 7.61
C VAL A 13 -2.63 8.49 7.14
N CYS A 14 -2.95 7.96 5.94
CA CYS A 14 -2.22 6.83 5.36
C CYS A 14 -0.78 7.20 4.98
N LEU A 15 -0.57 8.42 4.52
CA LEU A 15 0.75 8.93 4.17
C LEU A 15 1.65 9.07 5.41
N VAL A 16 1.15 9.73 6.46
CA VAL A 16 1.90 9.92 7.71
C VAL A 16 2.24 8.57 8.35
N SER A 17 1.28 7.64 8.43
CA SER A 17 1.52 6.31 8.99
C SER A 17 2.54 5.50 8.18
N SER A 18 2.49 5.56 6.85
CA SER A 18 3.46 4.88 5.97
C SER A 18 4.86 5.48 6.12
N CYS A 19 4.99 6.80 6.10
CA CYS A 19 6.26 7.51 6.31
C CYS A 19 6.88 7.18 7.67
N ALA A 20 6.08 7.22 8.74
CA ALA A 20 6.54 6.87 10.08
C ALA A 20 7.03 5.42 10.14
N SER A 21 6.29 4.49 9.55
CA SER A 21 6.61 3.05 9.56
C SER A 21 7.89 2.72 8.80
N VAL A 22 8.07 3.30 7.61
CA VAL A 22 9.29 3.11 6.80
C VAL A 22 10.50 3.79 7.45
N SER A 23 10.32 4.98 8.02
CA SER A 23 11.39 5.67 8.75
C SER A 23 11.86 4.84 9.95
N LEU A 24 10.92 4.31 10.73
CA LEU A 24 11.22 3.42 11.85
C LEU A 24 11.96 2.17 11.38
N ARG A 25 11.51 1.55 10.28
CA ARG A 25 12.18 0.39 9.66
C ARG A 25 13.65 0.70 9.32
N ILE A 26 13.91 1.83 8.68
CA ILE A 26 15.27 2.23 8.26
C ILE A 26 16.14 2.52 9.48
N VAL A 27 15.67 3.33 10.43
CA VAL A 27 16.40 3.67 11.65
C VAL A 27 16.76 2.41 12.44
N VAL A 28 15.80 1.48 12.60
CA VAL A 28 16.04 0.27 13.36
C VAL A 28 17.05 -0.63 12.65
N ARG A 29 16.96 -0.79 11.33
CA ARG A 29 17.94 -1.59 10.59
C ARG A 29 19.33 -0.97 10.58
N HIS A 30 19.43 0.34 10.37
CA HIS A 30 20.71 1.04 10.36
C HIS A 30 21.40 1.03 11.73
N LYS A 31 20.63 1.19 12.82
CA LYS A 31 21.21 1.32 14.18
C LYS A 31 21.42 -0.02 14.89
N TRP A 32 20.64 -1.05 14.59
CA TRP A 32 20.63 -2.32 15.36
C TRP A 32 21.02 -3.56 14.55
N LEU A 33 21.13 -3.46 13.22
CA LEU A 33 21.62 -4.56 12.38
C LEU A 33 22.85 -4.07 11.62
N ASP A 34 24.03 -4.47 12.07
CA ASP A 34 25.37 -4.09 11.55
C ASP A 34 25.64 -4.47 10.07
N HIS A 35 24.63 -4.84 9.30
CA HIS A 35 24.73 -5.35 7.92
C HIS A 35 24.20 -4.39 6.84
N GLY A 36 24.01 -3.12 7.15
CA GLY A 36 23.60 -2.10 6.17
C GLY A 36 22.20 -2.31 5.57
N LEU A 37 21.84 -1.46 4.60
CA LEU A 37 20.56 -1.53 3.89
C LEU A 37 20.52 -2.70 2.90
N LYS A 38 19.50 -3.55 3.02
CA LYS A 38 19.29 -4.66 2.07
C LYS A 38 18.51 -4.18 0.85
N LEU A 39 18.54 -4.96 -0.24
CA LEU A 39 17.76 -4.69 -1.45
C LEU A 39 16.25 -4.52 -1.17
N ASP A 40 15.73 -5.29 -0.21
CA ASP A 40 14.37 -5.19 0.32
C ASP A 40 14.06 -3.79 0.91
N ASP A 41 15.02 -3.16 1.60
CA ASP A 41 14.83 -1.82 2.17
C ASP A 41 14.85 -0.73 1.11
N TRP A 42 15.73 -0.85 0.10
CA TRP A 42 15.73 0.04 -1.07
C TRP A 42 14.42 -0.02 -1.86
N LEU A 43 13.88 -1.22 -2.09
CA LEU A 43 12.58 -1.38 -2.75
C LEU A 43 11.44 -0.76 -1.94
N MET A 44 11.48 -0.84 -0.61
CA MET A 44 10.48 -0.20 0.25
C MET A 44 10.58 1.34 0.22
N ILE A 45 11.79 1.90 0.15
CA ILE A 45 11.99 3.34 -0.06
C ILE A 45 11.40 3.77 -1.40
N VAL A 46 11.69 3.03 -2.49
CA VAL A 46 11.10 3.29 -3.80
C VAL A 46 9.57 3.21 -3.75
N ALA A 47 9.01 2.20 -3.08
CA ALA A 47 7.57 2.06 -2.91
C ALA A 47 6.96 3.29 -2.21
N LEU A 48 7.60 3.78 -1.14
CA LEU A 48 7.17 4.99 -0.43
C LEU A 48 7.27 6.25 -1.31
N THR A 49 8.35 6.40 -2.08
CA THR A 49 8.51 7.54 -3.00
C THR A 49 7.44 7.56 -4.07
N VAL A 50 7.14 6.42 -4.69
CA VAL A 50 6.07 6.34 -5.70
C VAL A 50 4.70 6.54 -5.04
N TYR A 51 4.50 6.05 -3.81
CA TYR A 51 3.27 6.28 -3.06
C TYR A 51 3.05 7.76 -2.72
N LEU A 52 4.12 8.51 -2.39
CA LEU A 52 4.06 9.97 -2.22
C LEU A 52 3.59 10.66 -3.50
N MET A 53 4.12 10.25 -4.66
CA MET A 53 3.68 10.77 -5.96
C MET A 53 2.21 10.42 -6.23
N PHE A 54 1.78 9.20 -5.92
CA PHE A 54 0.39 8.78 -6.02
C PHE A 54 -0.52 9.66 -5.16
N CYS A 55 -0.19 9.87 -3.88
CA CYS A 55 -0.95 10.75 -2.99
C CYS A 55 -1.01 12.19 -3.51
N ALA A 56 0.07 12.72 -4.07
CA ALA A 56 0.09 14.05 -4.67
C ALA A 56 -0.87 14.17 -5.88
N VAL A 57 -0.91 13.15 -6.74
CA VAL A 57 -1.84 13.09 -7.88
C VAL A 57 -3.29 13.00 -7.40
N ILE A 58 -3.59 12.21 -6.36
CA ILE A 58 -4.92 12.12 -5.77
C ILE A 58 -5.37 13.46 -5.17
N ILE A 59 -4.49 14.18 -4.47
CA ILE A 59 -4.81 15.52 -3.97
C ILE A 59 -5.04 16.51 -5.12
N ALA A 60 -4.26 16.44 -6.19
CA ALA A 60 -4.50 17.25 -7.39
C ALA A 60 -5.86 16.93 -8.03
N PHE A 61 -6.24 15.65 -8.10
CA PHE A 61 -7.53 15.20 -8.58
C PHE A 61 -8.69 15.81 -7.79
N THR A 62 -8.64 15.77 -6.46
CA THR A 62 -9.72 16.33 -5.61
C THR A 62 -9.82 17.85 -5.75
N VAL A 63 -8.70 18.56 -5.89
CA VAL A 63 -8.70 20.01 -6.12
C VAL A 63 -9.34 20.36 -7.46
N VAL A 64 -9.00 19.62 -8.53
CA VAL A 64 -9.58 19.85 -9.87
C VAL A 64 -11.07 19.53 -9.88
N GLU A 65 -11.47 18.42 -9.26
CA GLU A 65 -12.85 17.98 -9.15
C GLU A 65 -13.71 18.98 -8.37
N ASN A 66 -13.22 19.48 -7.23
CA ASN A 66 -13.95 20.45 -6.40
C ASN A 66 -14.07 21.84 -7.06
N ARG A 67 -13.10 22.23 -7.88
CA ARG A 67 -13.14 23.51 -8.64
C ARG A 67 -14.09 23.46 -9.84
N ASN A 68 -14.46 22.26 -10.31
CA ASN A 68 -15.27 22.08 -11.52
C ASN A 68 -16.51 21.20 -11.22
N PRO A 69 -17.49 21.70 -10.45
CA PRO A 69 -18.69 20.92 -10.11
C PRO A 69 -19.55 20.55 -11.32
N ILE A 70 -19.41 21.28 -12.43
CA ILE A 70 -20.01 20.94 -13.73
C ILE A 70 -18.86 20.46 -14.63
N LEU A 71 -18.94 19.20 -15.09
CA LEU A 71 -17.94 18.64 -15.99
C LEU A 71 -18.03 19.30 -17.37
N LYS A 72 -17.08 20.20 -17.66
CA LYS A 72 -16.80 20.68 -19.02
C LYS A 72 -15.85 19.69 -19.69
N GLU A 73 -15.85 19.64 -21.03
CA GLU A 73 -14.99 18.73 -21.80
C GLU A 73 -13.50 18.88 -21.42
N SER A 74 -13.02 20.11 -21.20
CA SER A 74 -11.63 20.37 -20.79
C SER A 74 -11.28 19.89 -19.38
N SER A 75 -12.23 19.95 -18.42
CA SER A 75 -11.99 19.45 -17.06
C SER A 75 -12.11 17.93 -17.00
N ALA A 76 -12.98 17.33 -17.82
CA ALA A 76 -13.09 15.88 -17.96
C ALA A 76 -11.79 15.24 -18.50
N ASP A 77 -11.18 15.85 -19.51
CA ASP A 77 -9.88 15.38 -20.05
C ASP A 77 -8.78 15.37 -18.97
N LEU A 78 -8.68 16.44 -18.18
CA LEU A 78 -7.70 16.54 -17.10
C LEU A 78 -7.96 15.52 -15.98
N LEU A 79 -9.21 15.32 -15.58
CA LEU A 79 -9.60 14.35 -14.56
C LEU A 79 -9.28 12.91 -15.01
N LEU A 80 -9.57 12.57 -16.27
CA LEU A 80 -9.25 11.26 -16.84
C LEU A 80 -7.74 11.04 -16.93
N LEU A 81 -6.97 12.07 -17.26
CA LEU A 81 -5.50 12.01 -17.26
C LEU A 81 -4.94 11.78 -15.85
N LEU A 82 -5.42 12.52 -14.86
CA LEU A 82 -5.01 12.35 -13.46
C LEU A 82 -5.39 10.96 -12.93
N LEU A 83 -6.55 10.43 -13.29
CA LEU A 83 -6.97 9.08 -12.94
C LEU A 83 -6.06 8.02 -13.59
N ALA A 84 -5.72 8.18 -14.87
CA ALA A 84 -4.82 7.28 -15.58
C ALA A 84 -3.40 7.26 -14.96
N ILE A 85 -2.86 8.44 -14.63
CA ILE A 85 -1.56 8.57 -13.95
C ILE A 85 -1.65 7.96 -12.54
N GLY A 86 -2.73 8.22 -11.81
CA GLY A 86 -2.97 7.68 -10.48
C GLY A 86 -3.02 6.15 -10.47
N GLU A 87 -3.74 5.54 -11.40
CA GLU A 87 -3.80 4.08 -11.58
C GLU A 87 -2.40 3.50 -11.91
N ALA A 88 -1.65 4.15 -12.80
CA ALA A 88 -0.28 3.71 -13.11
C ALA A 88 0.63 3.77 -11.87
N LEU A 89 0.59 4.87 -11.10
CA LEU A 89 1.38 5.00 -9.87
C LEU A 89 0.95 4.01 -8.79
N PHE A 90 -0.35 3.77 -8.63
CA PHE A 90 -0.89 2.73 -7.74
C PHE A 90 -0.30 1.35 -8.08
N MET A 91 -0.33 0.97 -9.37
CA MET A 91 0.21 -0.30 -9.82
C MET A 91 1.73 -0.40 -9.55
N VAL A 92 2.50 0.66 -9.83
CA VAL A 92 3.95 0.69 -9.57
C VAL A 92 4.25 0.57 -8.06
N THR A 93 3.54 1.33 -7.22
CA THR A 93 3.67 1.20 -5.75
C THR A 93 3.37 -0.22 -5.31
N SER A 94 2.31 -0.83 -5.87
CA SER A 94 1.89 -2.18 -5.50
C SER A 94 2.94 -3.25 -5.84
N ILE A 95 3.56 -3.14 -7.02
CA ILE A 95 4.67 -3.99 -7.45
C ILE A 95 5.84 -3.84 -6.49
N ALA A 96 6.23 -2.60 -6.19
CA ALA A 96 7.41 -2.31 -5.37
C ALA A 96 7.28 -2.88 -3.95
N PHE A 97 6.16 -2.63 -3.26
CA PHE A 97 5.99 -3.11 -1.89
C PHE A 97 5.80 -4.63 -1.83
N LYS A 98 5.04 -5.25 -2.75
CA LYS A 98 4.86 -6.72 -2.77
C LYS A 98 6.17 -7.45 -3.12
N THR A 99 6.99 -6.86 -3.99
CA THR A 99 8.32 -7.41 -4.30
C THR A 99 9.26 -7.32 -3.10
N SER A 100 9.26 -6.20 -2.36
CA SER A 100 9.97 -6.09 -1.07
C SER A 100 9.49 -7.17 -0.09
N LEU A 101 8.18 -7.33 0.07
CA LEU A 101 7.58 -8.33 0.96
C LEU A 101 7.98 -9.76 0.59
N MET A 102 7.95 -10.10 -0.71
CA MET A 102 8.42 -11.38 -1.24
C MET A 102 9.88 -11.66 -0.87
N ILE A 103 10.78 -10.68 -1.09
CA ILE A 103 12.22 -10.83 -0.81
C ILE A 103 12.45 -11.01 0.69
N PHE A 104 11.74 -10.24 1.52
CA PHE A 104 11.78 -10.37 2.98
C PHE A 104 11.38 -11.77 3.43
N PHE A 105 10.21 -12.26 3.00
CA PHE A 105 9.74 -13.59 3.39
C PHE A 105 10.63 -14.72 2.90
N ARG A 106 11.21 -14.59 1.69
CA ARG A 106 12.12 -15.60 1.13
C ARG A 106 13.32 -15.90 2.04
N GLN A 107 13.73 -14.96 2.89
CA GLN A 107 14.79 -15.18 3.89
C GLN A 107 14.38 -16.18 5.00
N PHE A 108 13.08 -16.26 5.34
CA PHE A 108 12.58 -17.08 6.46
C PHE A 108 12.03 -18.44 6.01
N LEU A 109 11.59 -18.56 4.76
CA LEU A 109 11.07 -19.82 4.23
C LEU A 109 12.21 -20.82 4.07
N LEU A 110 12.15 -21.96 4.76
CA LEU A 110 13.16 -23.03 4.63
C LEU A 110 12.83 -23.99 3.47
N GLU A 111 11.54 -24.22 3.22
CA GLU A 111 11.08 -25.15 2.19
C GLU A 111 11.14 -24.52 0.79
N ARG A 112 11.77 -25.22 -0.16
CA ARG A 112 11.88 -24.78 -1.56
C ARG A 112 10.50 -24.56 -2.19
N ARG A 113 9.52 -25.44 -1.90
CA ARG A 113 8.15 -25.35 -2.44
C ARG A 113 7.48 -24.03 -2.05
N GLN A 114 7.58 -23.63 -0.78
CA GLN A 114 7.02 -22.36 -0.30
C GLN A 114 7.68 -21.17 -1.00
N ARG A 115 9.01 -21.17 -1.17
CA ARG A 115 9.72 -20.10 -1.90
C ARG A 115 9.26 -19.98 -3.35
N TYR A 116 9.10 -21.10 -4.05
CA TYR A 116 8.61 -21.10 -5.44
C TYR A 116 7.17 -20.61 -5.53
N LEU A 117 6.28 -21.04 -4.62
CA LEU A 117 4.89 -20.57 -4.60
C LEU A 117 4.82 -19.06 -4.45
N VAL A 118 5.51 -18.49 -3.47
CA VAL A 118 5.51 -17.05 -3.21
C VAL A 118 6.11 -16.28 -4.37
N ALA A 119 7.25 -16.73 -4.92
CA ALA A 119 7.85 -16.09 -6.07
C ALA A 119 6.94 -16.15 -7.31
N SER A 120 6.27 -17.28 -7.55
CA SER A 120 5.38 -17.46 -8.69
C SER A 120 4.16 -16.56 -8.63
N ILE A 121 3.52 -16.43 -7.47
CA ILE A 121 2.35 -15.56 -7.34
C ILE A 121 2.73 -14.08 -7.41
N THR A 122 3.84 -13.67 -6.80
CA THR A 122 4.31 -12.29 -6.91
C THR A 122 4.71 -11.96 -8.34
N LEU A 123 5.38 -12.87 -9.06
CA LEU A 123 5.70 -12.66 -10.47
C LEU A 123 4.44 -12.55 -11.35
N PHE A 124 3.45 -13.41 -11.11
CA PHE A 124 2.17 -13.36 -11.82
C PHE A 124 1.43 -12.05 -11.54
N TYR A 125 1.40 -11.61 -10.27
CA TYR A 125 0.86 -10.30 -9.89
C TYR A 125 1.57 -9.17 -10.63
N CYS A 126 2.91 -9.13 -10.60
CA CYS A 126 3.69 -8.12 -11.30
C CYS A 126 3.41 -8.09 -12.81
N ALA A 127 3.25 -9.26 -13.45
CA ALA A 127 2.91 -9.32 -14.87
C ALA A 127 1.55 -8.66 -15.17
N ILE A 128 0.52 -8.94 -14.35
CA ILE A 128 -0.81 -8.32 -14.47
C ILE A 128 -0.73 -6.81 -14.22
N SER A 129 -0.03 -6.38 -13.17
CA SER A 129 0.12 -4.95 -12.86
C SER A 129 0.88 -4.20 -13.95
N VAL A 130 1.92 -4.79 -14.54
CA VAL A 130 2.65 -4.21 -15.68
C VAL A 130 1.73 -4.06 -16.89
N LEU A 131 0.94 -5.07 -17.22
CA LEU A 131 -0.09 -4.96 -18.26
C LEU A 131 -1.07 -3.82 -17.95
N GLY A 132 -1.50 -3.72 -16.69
CA GLY A 132 -2.36 -2.63 -16.20
C GLY A 132 -1.75 -1.25 -16.42
N ILE A 133 -0.46 -1.07 -16.11
CA ILE A 133 0.26 0.19 -16.33
C ILE A 133 0.27 0.56 -17.81
N PHE A 134 0.57 -0.39 -18.70
CA PHE A 134 0.58 -0.14 -20.14
C PHE A 134 -0.81 0.29 -20.65
N LEU A 135 -1.87 -0.39 -20.22
CA LEU A 135 -3.23 -0.04 -20.61
C LEU A 135 -3.71 1.28 -19.97
N ALA A 136 -3.24 1.63 -18.77
CA ALA A 136 -3.54 2.89 -18.10
C ALA A 136 -2.87 4.09 -18.79
N LEU A 137 -1.62 3.95 -19.22
CA LEU A 137 -0.86 5.02 -19.88
C LEU A 137 -1.23 5.20 -21.36
N VAL A 138 -1.75 4.15 -22.00
CA VAL A 138 -2.11 4.16 -23.42
C VAL A 138 -3.58 3.73 -23.62
N PRO A 139 -4.56 4.39 -22.96
CA PRO A 139 -5.93 3.92 -22.96
C PRO A 139 -6.61 4.08 -24.33
N CYS A 140 -6.16 5.04 -25.13
CA CYS A 140 -6.74 5.40 -26.42
C CYS A 140 -5.67 5.69 -27.49
N ARG A 141 -4.49 5.03 -27.39
CA ARG A 141 -3.30 5.23 -28.25
C ARG A 141 -2.60 6.60 -28.12
N THR A 142 -3.31 7.65 -27.73
CA THR A 142 -2.79 9.00 -27.48
C THR A 142 -3.48 9.61 -26.26
N LEU A 143 -2.72 10.36 -25.44
CA LEU A 143 -3.19 11.03 -24.22
C LEU A 143 -3.98 12.33 -24.46
N SER A 144 -4.17 12.74 -25.72
CA SER A 144 -4.97 13.92 -26.07
C SER A 144 -6.45 13.57 -26.28
N HIS A 145 -7.36 14.45 -25.84
CA HIS A 145 -8.80 14.34 -26.02
C HIS A 145 -9.39 13.00 -25.52
N LEU A 146 -9.04 12.62 -24.29
CA LEU A 146 -9.41 11.34 -23.69
C LEU A 146 -10.93 11.19 -23.55
N ALA A 147 -11.63 12.23 -23.10
CA ALA A 147 -13.08 12.24 -22.92
C ALA A 147 -13.79 12.00 -24.26
N ARG A 148 -13.43 12.77 -25.30
CA ARG A 148 -14.01 12.63 -26.64
C ARG A 148 -13.76 11.25 -27.25
N LYS A 149 -12.51 10.76 -27.20
CA LYS A 149 -12.16 9.43 -27.73
C LYS A 149 -12.87 8.29 -27.01
N ARG A 150 -13.16 8.46 -25.71
CA ARG A 150 -13.90 7.49 -24.92
C ARG A 150 -15.37 7.43 -25.33
N VAL A 151 -16.00 8.58 -25.59
CA VAL A 151 -17.37 8.63 -26.15
C VAL A 151 -17.42 8.05 -27.57
N GLU A 152 -16.41 8.30 -28.40
CA GLU A 152 -16.32 7.78 -29.77
C GLU A 152 -15.97 6.27 -29.85
N GLY A 153 -15.75 5.59 -28.72
CA GLY A 153 -15.40 4.16 -28.70
C GLY A 153 -14.00 3.84 -29.24
N LYS A 154 -13.10 4.82 -29.36
CA LYS A 154 -11.72 4.64 -29.85
C LYS A 154 -10.73 4.17 -28.78
N CYS A 155 -11.18 4.11 -27.53
CA CYS A 155 -10.39 3.64 -26.39
C CYS A 155 -10.57 2.14 -26.16
N ILE A 156 -9.71 1.55 -25.32
CA ILE A 156 -9.83 0.16 -24.89
C ILE A 156 -11.26 -0.09 -24.36
N PRO A 157 -11.94 -1.16 -24.82
CA PRO A 157 -13.29 -1.46 -24.40
C PRO A 157 -13.34 -1.75 -22.90
N ILE A 158 -14.39 -1.25 -22.26
CA ILE A 158 -14.51 -1.25 -20.80
C ILE A 158 -14.49 -2.65 -20.19
N ASN A 159 -15.00 -3.64 -20.93
CA ASN A 159 -15.02 -5.04 -20.52
C ASN A 159 -13.60 -5.61 -20.34
N ILE A 160 -12.65 -5.24 -21.22
CA ILE A 160 -11.26 -5.69 -21.13
C ILE A 160 -10.59 -5.04 -19.91
N TRP A 161 -10.81 -3.73 -19.72
CA TRP A 161 -10.27 -3.01 -18.57
C TRP A 161 -10.78 -3.57 -17.24
N ASN A 162 -12.10 -3.80 -17.14
CA ASN A 162 -12.70 -4.38 -15.95
C ASN A 162 -12.21 -5.80 -15.69
N GLY A 163 -12.13 -6.64 -16.73
CA GLY A 163 -11.58 -7.98 -16.61
C GLY A 163 -10.16 -7.97 -16.04
N LEU A 164 -9.34 -7.00 -16.47
CA LEU A 164 -8.00 -6.81 -15.93
C LEU A 164 -8.03 -6.35 -14.46
N LEU A 165 -8.90 -5.41 -14.08
CA LEU A 165 -8.96 -4.95 -12.69
C LEU A 165 -9.56 -6.01 -11.75
N TYR A 166 -10.51 -6.83 -12.22
CA TYR A 166 -11.03 -7.99 -11.48
C TYR A 166 -9.95 -9.05 -11.25
N THR A 167 -9.19 -9.39 -12.28
CA THR A 167 -8.07 -10.34 -12.15
C THR A 167 -6.97 -9.78 -11.26
N HIS A 168 -6.61 -8.51 -11.42
CA HIS A 168 -5.66 -7.82 -10.53
C HIS A 168 -6.11 -7.83 -9.07
N GLY A 169 -7.38 -7.50 -8.80
CA GLY A 169 -7.97 -7.52 -7.47
C GLY A 169 -7.95 -8.90 -6.82
N ALA A 170 -8.37 -9.93 -7.56
CA ALA A 170 -8.37 -11.31 -7.09
C ALA A 170 -6.94 -11.81 -6.74
N VAL A 171 -5.96 -11.51 -7.60
CA VAL A 171 -4.57 -11.91 -7.36
C VAL A 171 -3.96 -11.09 -6.21
N SER A 172 -4.32 -9.80 -6.07
CA SER A 172 -3.90 -8.98 -4.93
C SER A 172 -4.35 -9.62 -3.62
N ALA A 173 -5.65 -9.91 -3.49
CA ALA A 173 -6.20 -10.54 -2.29
C ALA A 173 -5.56 -11.91 -2.02
N LEU A 174 -5.43 -12.77 -3.05
CA LEU A 174 -4.80 -14.07 -2.90
C LEU A 174 -3.36 -13.96 -2.38
N SER A 175 -2.58 -13.01 -2.91
CA SER A 175 -1.21 -12.78 -2.45
C SER A 175 -1.15 -12.29 -1.00
N ASP A 176 -2.07 -11.42 -0.57
CA ASP A 176 -2.10 -10.91 0.81
C ASP A 176 -2.39 -12.03 1.81
N TRP A 177 -3.35 -12.91 1.51
CA TRP A 177 -3.64 -14.09 2.33
C TRP A 177 -2.47 -15.06 2.39
N LEU A 178 -1.79 -15.30 1.27
CA LEU A 178 -0.59 -16.14 1.26
C LEU A 178 0.52 -15.53 2.12
N PHE A 179 0.80 -14.24 1.97
CA PHE A 179 1.79 -13.55 2.80
C PHE A 179 1.46 -13.57 4.29
N ALA A 180 0.18 -13.49 4.65
CA ALA A 180 -0.27 -13.56 6.03
C ALA A 180 -0.13 -14.97 6.63
N LEU A 181 -0.46 -16.00 5.86
CA LEU A 181 -0.45 -17.40 6.32
C LEU A 181 0.98 -17.97 6.44
N LEU A 182 1.92 -17.53 5.61
CA LEU A 182 3.31 -18.02 5.64
C LEU A 182 3.96 -17.97 7.03
N PRO A 183 4.03 -16.82 7.72
CA PRO A 183 4.64 -16.78 9.05
C PRO A 183 3.88 -17.64 10.05
N ILE A 184 2.55 -17.77 9.92
CA ILE A 184 1.76 -18.65 10.80
C ILE A 184 2.17 -20.10 10.62
N LEU A 185 2.23 -20.60 9.39
CA LEU A 185 2.56 -22.00 9.12
C LEU A 185 3.98 -22.35 9.56
N VAL A 186 4.94 -21.45 9.28
CA VAL A 186 6.34 -21.62 9.72
C VAL A 186 6.44 -21.66 11.23
N LEU A 187 5.69 -20.79 11.92
CA LEU A 187 5.80 -20.66 13.36
C LEU A 187 4.93 -21.68 14.13
N TRP A 188 3.83 -22.18 13.56
CA TRP A 188 2.89 -23.10 14.24
C TRP A 188 3.54 -24.44 14.60
N LYS A 189 4.57 -24.86 13.86
CA LYS A 189 5.39 -26.03 14.21
C LYS A 189 6.30 -25.83 15.44
N SER A 190 6.39 -24.62 15.98
CA SER A 190 7.26 -24.27 17.11
C SER A 190 6.42 -23.76 18.29
N SER A 191 6.74 -24.21 19.52
CA SER A 191 6.13 -23.65 20.74
C SER A 191 6.52 -22.16 20.86
N MET A 192 5.56 -21.27 20.63
CA MET A 192 5.80 -19.83 20.51
C MET A 192 5.60 -19.09 21.83
N PRO A 193 6.53 -18.21 22.23
CA PRO A 193 6.31 -17.28 23.34
C PRO A 193 5.24 -16.23 22.96
N ALA A 194 4.46 -15.78 23.94
CA ALA A 194 3.34 -14.84 23.76
C ALA A 194 3.68 -13.57 22.95
N LYS A 195 4.93 -13.09 23.07
CA LYS A 195 5.46 -11.93 22.32
C LYS A 195 5.46 -12.15 20.80
N THR A 196 5.75 -13.36 20.35
CA THR A 196 5.72 -13.70 18.92
C THR A 196 4.29 -13.77 18.42
N LYS A 197 3.39 -14.33 19.24
CA LYS A 197 1.97 -14.44 18.94
C LYS A 197 1.36 -13.06 18.66
N LEU A 198 1.71 -12.05 19.47
CA LEU A 198 1.24 -10.67 19.27
C LEU A 198 1.63 -10.10 17.89
N GLY A 199 2.90 -10.26 17.49
CA GLY A 199 3.35 -9.79 16.17
C GLY A 199 2.55 -10.44 15.05
N VAL A 200 2.46 -11.77 15.07
CA VAL A 200 1.71 -12.54 14.06
C VAL A 200 0.25 -12.10 13.97
N THR A 201 -0.41 -11.84 15.11
CA THR A 201 -1.77 -11.31 15.15
C THR A 201 -1.86 -9.95 14.46
N LEU A 202 -0.92 -9.03 14.70
CA LEU A 202 -0.91 -7.71 14.06
C LEU A 202 -0.78 -7.83 12.53
N LEU A 203 0.09 -8.71 12.02
CA LEU A 203 0.19 -8.92 10.57
C LEU A 203 -1.08 -9.47 9.97
N MET A 204 -1.75 -10.39 10.67
CA MET A 204 -3.03 -10.91 10.21
C MET A 204 -4.09 -9.83 10.10
N VAL A 205 -4.17 -8.93 11.10
CA VAL A 205 -5.09 -7.78 11.03
C VAL A 205 -4.79 -6.91 9.82
N PHE A 206 -3.52 -6.53 9.62
CA PHE A 206 -3.15 -5.72 8.45
C PHE A 206 -3.45 -6.41 7.12
N ALA A 207 -3.21 -7.72 7.02
CA ALA A 207 -3.51 -8.48 5.80
C ALA A 207 -5.01 -8.54 5.50
N VAL A 208 -5.85 -8.76 6.52
CA VAL A 208 -7.31 -8.75 6.37
C VAL A 208 -7.79 -7.36 5.97
N CYS A 209 -7.30 -6.29 6.60
CA CYS A 209 -7.65 -4.92 6.24
C CYS A 209 -7.23 -4.57 4.81
N GLY A 210 -6.00 -4.92 4.40
CA GLY A 210 -5.51 -4.71 3.03
C GLY A 210 -6.34 -5.48 2.01
N SER A 211 -6.61 -6.76 2.27
CA SER A 211 -7.45 -7.60 1.40
C SER A 211 -8.87 -7.07 1.30
N LEU A 212 -9.45 -6.55 2.39
CA LEU A 212 -10.79 -5.96 2.36
C LEU A 212 -10.82 -4.70 1.47
N CYS A 213 -9.80 -3.84 1.59
CA CYS A 213 -9.66 -2.66 0.72
C CYS A 213 -9.57 -3.08 -0.77
N ALA A 214 -8.76 -4.09 -1.08
CA ALA A 214 -8.60 -4.62 -2.43
C ALA A 214 -9.92 -5.18 -3.00
N VAL A 215 -10.67 -5.94 -2.19
CA VAL A 215 -11.96 -6.53 -2.59
C VAL A 215 -13.00 -5.44 -2.82
N LEU A 216 -13.14 -4.49 -1.90
CA LEU A 216 -14.08 -3.37 -2.04
C LEU A 216 -13.74 -2.54 -3.29
N ARG A 217 -12.47 -2.18 -3.49
CA ARG A 217 -12.01 -1.48 -4.69
C ARG A 217 -12.44 -2.24 -5.95
N THR A 218 -12.24 -3.55 -5.97
CA THR A 218 -12.56 -4.42 -7.10
C THR A 218 -14.06 -4.49 -7.39
N ILE A 219 -14.90 -4.61 -6.36
CA ILE A 219 -16.36 -4.62 -6.51
C ILE A 219 -16.85 -3.31 -7.10
N TYR A 220 -16.38 -2.18 -6.57
CA TYR A 220 -16.86 -0.85 -6.96
C TYR A 220 -16.20 -0.29 -8.22
N THR A 221 -15.06 -0.84 -8.65
CA THR A 221 -14.40 -0.49 -9.93
C THR A 221 -15.31 -0.74 -11.13
N GLY A 222 -16.14 -1.79 -11.10
CA GLY A 222 -17.12 -2.04 -12.16
C GLY A 222 -18.17 -0.94 -12.32
N SER A 223 -18.32 -0.08 -11.30
CA SER A 223 -19.19 1.10 -11.35
C SER A 223 -18.43 2.37 -11.79
N LEU A 224 -17.10 2.29 -11.95
CA LEU A 224 -16.22 3.40 -12.30
C LEU A 224 -16.12 3.55 -13.83
N HIS A 225 -17.24 3.82 -14.49
CA HIS A 225 -17.28 4.02 -15.94
C HIS A 225 -17.59 5.47 -16.25
N PHE A 226 -16.77 6.09 -17.08
CA PHE A 226 -17.06 7.43 -17.58
C PHE A 226 -18.13 7.29 -18.67
N ASP A 227 -19.39 7.29 -18.26
CA ASP A 227 -20.58 7.23 -19.11
C ASP A 227 -21.06 8.66 -19.42
N ALA A 228 -21.69 8.87 -20.58
CA ALA A 228 -22.28 10.16 -20.96
C ALA A 228 -23.35 10.62 -19.94
N ARG A 229 -23.94 9.68 -19.19
CA ARG A 229 -24.86 9.94 -18.08
C ARG A 229 -24.27 10.80 -16.95
N TYR A 230 -22.95 10.83 -16.79
CA TYR A 230 -22.30 11.70 -15.80
C TYR A 230 -22.19 13.17 -16.23
N TYR A 231 -22.57 13.52 -17.46
CA TYR A 231 -22.81 14.92 -17.84
C TYR A 231 -24.15 15.45 -17.30
N ASP A 232 -25.08 14.57 -16.92
CA ASP A 232 -26.36 14.99 -16.33
C ASP A 232 -26.19 15.26 -14.83
N VAL A 233 -26.38 16.52 -14.44
CA VAL A 233 -26.26 17.02 -13.06
C VAL A 233 -27.26 16.31 -12.12
N ASN A 234 -28.34 15.73 -12.65
CA ASN A 234 -29.37 15.07 -11.85
C ASN A 234 -29.08 13.57 -11.60
N HIS A 235 -28.05 12.99 -12.22
CA HIS A 235 -27.74 11.58 -12.05
C HIS A 235 -27.15 11.32 -10.66
N LYS A 236 -27.83 10.48 -9.85
CA LYS A 236 -27.38 10.04 -8.53
C LYS A 236 -27.10 8.53 -8.55
N PRO A 237 -25.96 8.07 -8.01
CA PRO A 237 -24.89 8.82 -7.34
C PRO A 237 -24.03 9.64 -8.33
N SER A 238 -23.62 10.84 -7.90
CA SER A 238 -22.69 11.68 -8.69
C SER A 238 -21.35 10.97 -8.90
N TYR A 239 -20.68 11.24 -10.02
CA TYR A 239 -19.37 10.70 -10.38
C TYR A 239 -18.35 10.79 -9.22
N GLN A 240 -18.43 11.88 -8.46
CA GLN A 240 -17.56 12.16 -7.31
C GLN A 240 -17.75 11.14 -6.18
N HIS A 241 -18.98 10.68 -5.91
CA HIS A 241 -19.25 9.72 -4.84
C HIS A 241 -18.71 8.32 -5.15
N VAL A 242 -18.85 7.88 -6.38
CA VAL A 242 -18.33 6.57 -6.82
C VAL A 242 -16.80 6.59 -6.84
N THR A 243 -16.23 7.65 -7.41
CA THR A 243 -14.77 7.81 -7.53
C THR A 243 -14.09 7.97 -6.18
N ALA A 244 -14.70 8.70 -5.24
CA ALA A 244 -14.18 8.86 -3.89
C ALA A 244 -14.02 7.52 -3.15
N LEU A 245 -14.99 6.61 -3.29
CA LEU A 245 -14.91 5.30 -2.64
C LEU A 245 -13.74 4.49 -3.19
N VAL A 246 -13.60 4.40 -4.51
CA VAL A 246 -12.54 3.63 -5.16
C VAL A 246 -11.16 4.20 -4.83
N ILE A 247 -11.00 5.52 -4.91
CA ILE A 247 -9.74 6.20 -4.57
C ILE A 247 -9.36 5.96 -3.10
N ASN A 248 -10.31 6.10 -2.16
CA ASN A 248 -10.04 5.86 -0.74
C ASN A 248 -9.59 4.44 -0.48
N MET A 249 -10.23 3.44 -1.11
CA MET A 249 -9.83 2.04 -0.97
C MET A 249 -8.43 1.80 -1.55
N ALA A 250 -8.07 2.43 -2.67
CA ALA A 250 -6.73 2.33 -3.25
C ALA A 250 -5.64 2.93 -2.34
N VAL A 251 -5.90 4.11 -1.77
CA VAL A 251 -5.02 4.77 -0.79
C VAL A 251 -4.83 3.89 0.44
N LEU A 252 -5.92 3.36 1.00
CA LEU A 252 -5.87 2.46 2.15
C LEU A 252 -5.11 1.16 1.84
N GLU A 253 -5.37 0.53 0.69
CA GLU A 253 -4.71 -0.71 0.26
C GLU A 253 -3.18 -0.53 0.24
N MET A 254 -2.69 0.55 -0.38
CA MET A 254 -1.25 0.82 -0.48
C MET A 254 -0.64 1.26 0.85
N GLY A 255 -1.29 2.16 1.59
CA GLY A 255 -0.79 2.66 2.87
C GLY A 255 -0.70 1.56 3.94
N ILE A 256 -1.74 0.71 4.01
CA ILE A 256 -1.75 -0.46 4.89
C ILE A 256 -0.68 -1.46 4.45
N GLY A 257 -0.54 -1.74 3.15
CA GLY A 257 0.46 -2.66 2.62
C GLY A 257 1.91 -2.25 2.97
N ILE A 258 2.26 -0.98 2.75
CA ILE A 258 3.59 -0.42 3.08
C ILE A 258 3.85 -0.47 4.59
N THR A 259 2.85 -0.08 5.39
CA THR A 259 2.94 -0.12 6.85
C THR A 259 3.12 -1.54 7.36
N ALA A 260 2.31 -2.48 6.89
CA ALA A 260 2.35 -3.89 7.26
C ALA A 260 3.70 -4.53 6.91
N ALA A 261 4.21 -4.28 5.69
CA ALA A 261 5.51 -4.78 5.26
C ALA A 261 6.67 -4.23 6.12
N SER A 262 6.57 -2.97 6.55
CA SER A 262 7.54 -2.34 7.44
C SER A 262 7.48 -2.91 8.85
N VAL A 263 6.28 -3.12 9.40
CA VAL A 263 6.07 -3.75 10.71
C VAL A 263 6.53 -5.22 10.71
N ALA A 264 6.28 -5.97 9.63
CA ALA A 264 6.75 -7.35 9.47
C ALA A 264 8.27 -7.46 9.65
N CYS A 265 9.01 -6.49 9.10
CA CYS A 265 10.46 -6.43 9.19
C CYS A 265 10.99 -6.14 10.60
N LEU A 266 10.19 -5.51 11.45
CA LEU A 266 10.55 -5.12 12.81
C LEU A 266 10.29 -6.23 13.85
N MET A 267 9.47 -7.24 13.53
CA MET A 267 9.19 -8.38 14.41
C MET A 267 10.40 -9.09 15.01
N PRO A 268 11.45 -9.46 14.24
CA PRO A 268 12.61 -10.14 14.81
C PRO A 268 13.36 -9.27 15.83
N LEU A 269 13.30 -7.94 15.68
CA LEU A 269 13.91 -6.99 16.60
C LEU A 269 13.11 -6.80 17.88
N PHE A 270 11.77 -6.77 17.80
CA PHE A 270 10.92 -6.73 19.00
C PHE A 270 11.23 -7.89 19.95
N ARG A 271 11.60 -9.06 19.43
CA ARG A 271 12.05 -10.19 20.26
C ARG A 271 13.37 -9.90 20.99
N ARG A 272 14.33 -9.24 20.34
CA ARG A 272 15.63 -8.89 20.94
C ARG A 272 15.51 -7.76 21.96
N CYS A 273 14.84 -6.67 21.63
CA CYS A 273 14.67 -5.52 22.52
C CYS A 273 13.81 -5.87 23.75
N ALA A 274 12.74 -6.64 23.59
CA ALA A 274 11.92 -7.09 24.73
C ALA A 274 12.61 -8.17 25.59
N GLY A 275 13.68 -8.81 25.08
CA GLY A 275 14.56 -9.67 25.86
C GLY A 275 15.63 -8.87 26.60
N TRP A 276 16.13 -7.77 26.01
CA TRP A 276 17.03 -6.81 26.66
C TRP A 276 16.34 -6.10 27.83
N PHE A 277 15.11 -5.63 27.65
CA PHE A 277 14.32 -4.99 28.72
C PHE A 277 13.94 -5.96 29.86
N GLN A 278 13.91 -7.27 29.58
CA GLN A 278 13.70 -8.30 30.61
C GLN A 278 14.99 -8.63 31.38
N ARG A 279 16.17 -8.36 30.81
CA ARG A 279 17.48 -8.56 31.47
C ARG A 279 17.95 -7.32 32.22
N HIS A 280 17.48 -6.13 31.83
CA HIS A 280 17.67 -4.88 32.55
C HIS A 280 16.29 -4.32 32.95
N PRO A 281 15.66 -4.83 34.03
CA PRO A 281 14.63 -4.03 34.68
C PRO A 281 15.30 -2.71 35.07
N MET A 282 14.74 -1.57 34.61
CA MET A 282 15.16 -0.28 35.15
C MET A 282 14.68 -0.23 36.60
N THR A 283 15.50 -0.73 37.53
CA THR A 283 15.46 -0.31 38.93
C THR A 283 15.74 1.18 38.93
N GLY A 284 14.74 1.97 39.32
CA GLY A 284 14.83 3.41 39.45
C GLY A 284 15.66 3.81 40.67
N GLU A 285 16.94 3.44 40.67
CA GLU A 285 17.97 3.86 41.63
C GLU A 285 19.27 4.04 40.85
N ASP A 286 19.38 5.12 40.09
CA ASP A 286 20.65 5.70 39.64
C ASP A 286 20.46 7.22 39.41
N ILE A 287 19.62 7.84 40.24
CA ILE A 287 19.53 9.29 40.37
C ILE A 287 19.79 9.59 41.85
N CYS A 288 20.99 10.12 42.12
CA CYS A 288 21.47 10.73 43.36
C CYS A 288 22.30 9.82 44.31
N GLY A 289 23.54 10.23 44.57
CA GLY A 289 24.52 9.64 45.51
C GLY A 289 25.68 8.95 44.78
N ASP A 290 26.93 9.39 44.77
CA ASP A 290 27.62 10.28 45.70
C ASP A 290 28.70 11.09 44.96
N SER A 291 28.72 12.39 45.28
CA SER A 291 29.92 13.20 45.22
C SER A 291 31.00 12.55 46.09
N LEU A 292 32.20 12.43 45.52
CA LEU A 292 33.44 12.93 46.11
C LEU A 292 33.39 13.13 47.64
N ALA A 293 33.81 12.11 48.38
CA ALA A 293 34.30 12.28 49.74
C ALA A 293 35.52 11.38 49.94
N ASP A 294 36.61 12.07 50.27
CA ASP A 294 37.71 11.67 51.15
C ASP A 294 38.90 10.90 50.58
N ASP A 295 39.89 11.74 50.19
CA ASP A 295 41.31 11.65 50.51
C ASP A 295 41.67 10.83 51.77
N MET A 296 42.69 9.98 51.61
CA MET A 296 43.85 9.65 52.50
C MET A 296 43.65 9.44 54.01
N PRO A 297 44.47 8.58 54.66
CA PRO A 297 45.95 8.57 54.60
C PRO A 297 46.58 7.30 54.02
#